data_AF-A0A4Y8N294-F1
#
_entry.id   AF-A0A4Y8N294-F1
#
_cell.length_a   1.000
_cell.length_b   1.000
_cell.length_c   1.000
_cell.angle_alpha   90.00
_cell.angle_beta   90.00
_cell.angle_gamma   90.00
#
_symmetry.space_group_name_H-M   'P 1'
#
loop_
_entity.id
_entity.type
_entity.pdbx_description
1 polymer ?
#
loop_
_entity_poly.entity_id
_entity_poly.type
_entity_poly.pdbx_seq_one_letter_code
_entity_poly.pdbx_strand_id
1 'polypeptide(L)'
;MPKTSASTAFGIFERVVVSLYDGGVLSPAVLERVIGAFAQADADWQGNPRVRSVDGRSLHEIVVRTMLPGDDLQSASISFMTVIEHIAQVAHSAGAASETAKEAEPRRARSRKTAGADEDEVEDANADELLAQLSGSTQSGKRRRSNKNDRPAGSGTFNPFLNAALPRTKKS
;
A
#
# COMPACT_ATOMS: atom_id res chain seq x y z
N MET A 1 -9.88 -17.04 28.50
CA MET A 1 -10.42 -16.06 27.53
C MET A 1 -11.34 -16.78 26.57
N PRO A 2 -12.53 -16.26 26.24
CA PRO A 2 -13.42 -16.89 25.27
C PRO A 2 -12.76 -16.84 23.89
N LYS A 3 -12.54 -18.02 23.29
CA LYS A 3 -12.06 -18.14 21.91
C LYS A 3 -13.26 -17.85 21.00
N THR A 4 -13.29 -16.69 20.35
CA THR A 4 -14.26 -16.43 19.29
C THR A 4 -14.05 -17.47 18.19
N SER A 5 -15.10 -18.18 17.78
CA SER A 5 -14.99 -19.13 16.68
C SER A 5 -14.58 -18.41 15.39
N ALA A 6 -13.69 -19.01 14.60
CA ALA A 6 -13.18 -18.44 13.33
C ALA A 6 -14.30 -17.96 12.38
N SER A 7 -15.41 -18.70 12.32
CA SER A 7 -16.60 -18.34 11.55
C SER A 7 -17.32 -17.09 12.07
N THR A 8 -17.25 -16.84 13.38
CA THR A 8 -17.79 -15.63 14.00
C THR A 8 -16.89 -14.43 13.70
N ALA A 9 -15.57 -14.61 13.70
CA ALA A 9 -14.62 -13.57 13.32
C ALA A 9 -14.82 -13.13 11.86
N PHE A 10 -15.03 -14.08 10.94
CA PHE A 10 -15.36 -13.77 9.55
C PHE A 10 -16.67 -12.97 9.40
N GLY A 11 -17.74 -13.38 10.10
CA GLY A 11 -19.01 -12.65 10.05
C GLY A 11 -18.93 -11.24 10.65
N ILE A 12 -18.05 -11.01 11.62
CA ILE A 12 -17.77 -9.66 12.15
C ILE A 12 -16.96 -8.85 11.14
N PHE A 13 -15.89 -9.42 10.59
CA PHE A 13 -15.08 -8.80 9.54
C PHE A 13 -15.95 -8.33 8.37
N GLU A 14 -16.81 -9.22 7.88
CA GLU A 14 -17.75 -8.94 6.79
C GLU A 14 -18.60 -7.69 7.08
N ARG A 15 -19.24 -7.63 8.25
CA ARG A 15 -20.07 -6.48 8.64
C ARG A 15 -19.26 -5.20 8.75
N VAL A 16 -18.05 -5.27 9.31
CA VAL A 16 -17.16 -4.11 9.47
C VAL A 16 -16.78 -3.57 8.10
N VAL A 17 -16.28 -4.42 7.19
CA VAL A 17 -15.87 -3.99 5.85
C VAL A 17 -17.05 -3.40 5.06
N VAL A 18 -18.22 -4.05 5.09
CA VAL A 18 -19.42 -3.53 4.42
C VAL A 18 -19.84 -2.18 5.00
N SER A 19 -19.86 -2.03 6.33
CA SER A 19 -20.23 -0.75 6.96
C SER A 19 -19.25 0.39 6.66
N LEU A 20 -17.95 0.10 6.56
CA LEU A 20 -16.93 1.07 6.17
C LEU A 20 -17.08 1.47 4.69
N TYR A 21 -17.44 0.51 3.84
CA TYR A 21 -17.71 0.74 2.42
C TYR A 21 -18.94 1.64 2.24
N ASP A 22 -20.06 1.28 2.87
CA ASP A 22 -21.30 2.05 2.84
C ASP A 22 -21.12 3.45 3.43
N GLY A 23 -20.26 3.57 4.46
CA GLY A 23 -19.89 4.84 5.08
C GLY A 23 -18.91 5.69 4.25
N GLY A 24 -18.40 5.20 3.12
CA GLY A 24 -17.45 5.91 2.27
C GLY A 24 -16.07 6.14 2.89
N VAL A 25 -15.73 5.42 3.95
CA VAL A 25 -14.46 5.54 4.68
C VAL A 25 -13.49 4.39 4.38
N LEU A 26 -13.91 3.42 3.57
CA LEU A 26 -13.08 2.30 3.16
C LEU A 26 -12.03 2.77 2.13
N SER A 27 -10.79 2.91 2.58
CA SER A 27 -9.61 3.09 1.73
C SER A 27 -8.71 1.85 1.78
N PRO A 28 -7.80 1.65 0.81
CA PRO A 28 -6.90 0.50 0.79
C PRO A 28 -6.13 0.31 2.12
N ALA A 29 -5.58 1.40 2.66
CA ALA A 29 -4.84 1.36 3.93
C ALA A 29 -5.72 1.01 5.15
N VAL A 30 -7.01 1.40 5.13
CA VAL A 30 -7.95 1.00 6.19
C VAL A 30 -8.24 -0.49 6.08
N LEU A 31 -8.48 -0.97 4.87
CA LEU A 31 -8.78 -2.37 4.60
C LEU A 31 -7.61 -3.28 5.02
N GLU A 32 -6.37 -2.92 4.70
CA GLU A 32 -5.17 -3.64 5.15
C GLU A 32 -5.10 -3.79 6.67
N ARG A 33 -5.37 -2.70 7.42
CA ARG A 33 -5.35 -2.74 8.89
C ARG A 33 -6.45 -3.63 9.45
N VAL A 34 -7.65 -3.57 8.86
CA VAL A 34 -8.77 -4.42 9.27
C VAL A 34 -8.41 -5.88 8.98
N ILE A 35 -7.96 -6.22 7.77
CA ILE A 35 -7.55 -7.57 7.42
C ILE A 35 -6.44 -8.06 8.36
N GLY A 36 -5.42 -7.25 8.62
CA GLY A 36 -4.32 -7.60 9.52
C GLY A 36 -4.77 -7.88 10.96
N ALA A 37 -5.74 -7.11 11.47
CA ALA A 37 -6.30 -7.35 12.80
C ALA A 37 -7.09 -8.67 12.89
N PHE A 38 -7.84 -9.02 11.83
CA PHE A 38 -8.61 -10.27 11.79
C PHE A 38 -7.77 -11.49 11.37
N ALA A 39 -6.63 -11.29 10.71
CA ALA A 39 -5.66 -12.34 10.41
C ALA A 39 -4.97 -12.87 11.67
N GLN A 40 -4.79 -12.04 12.70
CA GLN A 40 -4.31 -12.46 14.03
C GLN A 40 -5.36 -13.24 14.83
N ALA A 41 -6.64 -13.14 14.44
CA ALA A 41 -7.76 -13.80 15.12
C ALA A 41 -8.19 -15.11 14.44
N ASP A 42 -7.38 -15.63 13.50
CA ASP A 42 -7.64 -16.85 12.72
C ASP A 42 -9.04 -16.88 12.09
N ALA A 43 -9.45 -15.79 11.43
CA ALA A 43 -10.72 -15.74 10.71
C ALA A 43 -10.75 -16.73 9.53
N ASP A 44 -11.90 -17.39 9.33
CA ASP A 44 -12.10 -18.30 8.20
C ASP A 44 -12.46 -17.53 6.93
N TRP A 45 -11.45 -17.23 6.10
CA TRP A 45 -11.58 -16.45 4.87
C TRP A 45 -12.31 -17.17 3.73
N GLN A 46 -12.50 -18.49 3.83
CA GLN A 46 -13.25 -19.28 2.85
C GLN A 46 -14.76 -19.22 3.09
N GLY A 47 -15.20 -18.49 4.12
CA GLY A 47 -16.61 -18.28 4.42
C GLY A 47 -17.36 -17.65 3.25
N ASN A 48 -18.56 -18.13 2.97
CA ASN A 48 -19.41 -17.52 1.95
C ASN A 48 -20.03 -16.21 2.49
N PRO A 49 -19.80 -15.05 1.86
CA PRO A 49 -20.37 -13.79 2.31
C PRO A 49 -21.90 -13.81 2.29
N ARG A 50 -22.51 -13.39 3.40
CA ARG A 50 -23.96 -13.33 3.62
C ARG A 50 -24.51 -11.92 3.57
N VAL A 51 -23.68 -10.92 3.86
CA VAL A 51 -24.05 -9.51 3.93
C VAL A 51 -23.71 -8.85 2.59
N ARG A 52 -24.60 -7.95 2.14
CA ARG A 52 -24.40 -7.12 0.97
C ARG A 52 -24.40 -5.65 1.36
N SER A 53 -23.62 -4.87 0.64
CA SER A 53 -23.59 -3.40 0.68
C SER A 53 -24.92 -2.80 0.21
N VAL A 54 -25.14 -1.52 0.49
CA VAL A 54 -26.29 -0.72 -0.01
C VAL A 54 -26.39 -0.75 -1.53
N ASP A 55 -25.25 -0.85 -2.23
CA ASP A 55 -25.20 -0.95 -3.69
C ASP A 55 -25.25 -2.40 -4.23
N GLY A 56 -25.53 -3.37 -3.36
CA GLY A 56 -25.72 -4.79 -3.71
C GLY A 56 -24.44 -5.62 -3.82
N ARG A 57 -23.27 -5.01 -3.63
CA ARG A 57 -21.97 -5.71 -3.70
C ARG A 57 -21.75 -6.65 -2.54
N SER A 58 -21.10 -7.76 -2.85
CA SER A 58 -20.56 -8.71 -1.87
C SER A 58 -19.23 -8.25 -1.29
N LEU A 59 -18.82 -8.84 -0.16
CA LEU A 59 -17.52 -8.59 0.48
C LEU A 59 -16.35 -8.75 -0.51
N HIS A 60 -16.36 -9.81 -1.32
CA HIS A 60 -15.28 -10.09 -2.28
C HIS A 60 -15.15 -8.97 -3.31
N GLU A 61 -16.26 -8.51 -3.88
CA GLU A 61 -16.26 -7.42 -4.85
C GLU A 61 -15.80 -6.09 -4.24
N ILE A 62 -16.19 -5.81 -3.00
CA ILE A 62 -15.77 -4.61 -2.26
C ILE A 62 -14.26 -4.62 -2.07
N VAL A 63 -13.69 -5.72 -1.59
CA VAL A 63 -12.26 -5.86 -1.32
C VAL A 63 -11.45 -5.78 -2.62
N VAL A 64 -11.84 -6.54 -3.64
CA VAL A 64 -11.14 -6.54 -4.94
C VAL A 64 -11.19 -5.16 -5.58
N ARG A 65 -12.34 -4.49 -5.60
CA ARG A 65 -12.43 -3.15 -6.18
C ARG A 65 -11.60 -2.11 -5.41
N THR A 66 -11.43 -2.31 -4.11
CA THR A 66 -10.65 -1.39 -3.26
C THR A 66 -9.15 -1.62 -3.43
N MET A 67 -8.69 -2.88 -3.47
CA MET A 67 -7.26 -3.22 -3.52
C MET A 67 -6.71 -3.40 -4.93
N LEU A 68 -7.54 -3.80 -5.88
CA LEU A 68 -7.20 -4.12 -7.27
C LEU A 68 -8.09 -3.32 -8.23
N PRO A 69 -7.89 -1.98 -8.32
CA PRO A 69 -8.68 -1.15 -9.22
C PRO A 69 -8.38 -1.52 -10.68
N GLY A 70 -9.39 -2.04 -11.38
CA GLY A 70 -9.29 -2.42 -12.81
C GLY A 70 -9.38 -3.92 -13.08
N ASP A 71 -9.39 -4.75 -12.03
CA ASP A 71 -9.63 -6.19 -12.16
C ASP A 71 -11.08 -6.50 -12.49
N ASP A 72 -11.33 -7.58 -13.22
CA ASP A 72 -12.68 -7.98 -13.60
C ASP A 72 -13.39 -8.69 -12.45
N LEU A 73 -14.55 -8.17 -12.04
CA LEU A 73 -15.30 -8.70 -10.89
C LEU A 73 -15.80 -10.14 -11.09
N GLN A 74 -15.61 -10.73 -12.28
CA GLN A 74 -15.98 -12.11 -12.60
C GLN A 74 -15.19 -13.13 -11.77
N SER A 75 -13.95 -12.80 -11.40
CA SER A 75 -13.06 -13.65 -10.60
C SER A 75 -12.90 -13.13 -9.16
N ALA A 76 -13.83 -12.30 -8.68
CA ALA A 76 -13.68 -11.57 -7.42
C ALA A 76 -13.39 -12.46 -6.20
N SER A 77 -13.91 -13.69 -6.14
CA SER A 77 -13.59 -14.63 -5.04
C SER A 77 -12.13 -15.08 -5.07
N ILE A 78 -11.57 -15.31 -6.26
CA ILE A 78 -10.18 -15.76 -6.42
C ILE A 78 -9.24 -14.58 -6.10
N SER A 79 -9.48 -13.42 -6.71
CA SER A 79 -8.70 -12.21 -6.44
C SER A 79 -8.77 -11.79 -4.97
N PHE A 80 -9.95 -11.95 -4.32
CA PHE A 80 -10.10 -11.73 -2.89
C PHE A 80 -9.16 -12.62 -2.07
N MET A 81 -9.13 -13.93 -2.34
CA MET A 81 -8.26 -14.86 -1.62
C MET A 81 -6.79 -14.47 -1.76
N THR A 82 -6.34 -14.12 -2.96
CA THR A 82 -4.96 -13.67 -3.21
C THR A 82 -4.61 -12.42 -2.40
N VAL A 83 -5.52 -11.44 -2.34
CA VAL A 83 -5.33 -10.20 -1.57
C VAL A 83 -5.25 -10.49 -0.07
N ILE A 84 -6.17 -11.31 0.44
CA ILE A 84 -6.22 -11.67 1.86
C ILE A 84 -4.98 -12.46 2.27
N GLU A 85 -4.56 -13.44 1.47
CA GLU A 85 -3.36 -14.23 1.73
C GLU A 85 -2.11 -13.35 1.78
N HIS A 86 -1.95 -12.44 0.81
CA HIS A 86 -0.83 -11.51 0.79
C HIS A 86 -0.78 -10.62 2.05
N ILE A 87 -1.91 -10.01 2.41
CA ILE A 87 -1.97 -9.07 3.56
C ILE A 87 -1.85 -9.82 4.88
N ALA A 88 -2.49 -10.98 5.02
CA ALA A 88 -2.38 -11.81 6.21
C ALA A 88 -0.92 -12.23 6.42
N GLN A 89 -0.25 -12.73 5.38
CA GLN A 89 1.17 -13.10 5.44
C GLN A 89 2.07 -11.94 5.89
N VAL A 90 1.83 -10.73 5.38
CA VAL A 90 2.54 -9.52 5.82
C VAL A 90 2.23 -9.19 7.28
N ALA A 91 0.97 -9.30 7.71
CA ALA A 91 0.56 -9.02 9.08
C ALA A 91 1.15 -10.00 10.09
N HIS A 92 1.23 -11.30 9.77
CA HIS A 92 1.86 -12.32 10.61
C HIS A 92 3.37 -12.07 10.73
N SER A 93 4.02 -11.66 9.64
CA SER A 93 5.46 -11.34 9.62
C SER A 93 5.80 -10.09 10.45
N ALA A 94 4.95 -9.05 10.39
CA ALA A 94 5.10 -7.84 11.18
C ALA A 94 4.82 -8.07 12.68
N GLY A 95 3.85 -8.93 13.01
CA GLY A 95 3.57 -9.35 14.39
C GLY A 95 4.72 -10.12 15.04
N ALA A 96 5.35 -11.04 14.30
CA ALA A 96 6.50 -11.82 14.76
C ALA A 96 7.75 -10.94 15.05
N ALA A 97 7.97 -9.88 14.26
CA ALA A 97 9.00 -8.89 14.52
C ALA A 97 8.70 -8.03 15.76
N SER A 98 7.42 -7.87 16.13
CA SER A 98 7.02 -7.11 17.32
C SER A 98 7.01 -7.94 18.61
N GLU A 99 6.81 -9.25 18.56
CA GLU A 99 6.86 -10.12 19.74
C GLU A 99 8.30 -10.41 20.21
N THR A 100 9.27 -10.38 19.30
CA THR A 100 10.70 -10.52 19.63
C THR A 100 11.34 -9.24 20.19
N ALA A 101 10.59 -8.12 20.26
CA ALA A 101 11.09 -6.82 20.71
C ALA A 101 10.73 -6.46 22.17
N LYS A 102 10.14 -7.37 22.96
CA LYS A 102 9.75 -7.12 24.36
C LYS A 102 10.68 -7.68 25.44
N GLU A 103 11.86 -8.17 25.09
CA GLU A 103 12.90 -8.50 26.08
C GLU A 103 14.32 -8.24 25.55
N ALA A 104 14.69 -6.97 25.40
CA ALA A 104 16.10 -6.57 25.33
C ALA A 104 16.27 -5.10 25.70
N GLU A 105 16.67 -4.86 26.95
CA GLU A 105 17.22 -3.57 27.39
C GLU A 105 18.51 -3.22 26.59
N PRO A 106 18.87 -1.92 26.50
CA PRO A 106 19.79 -1.43 25.49
C PRO A 106 21.25 -1.57 25.96
N ARG A 107 22.07 -2.31 25.20
CA ARG A 107 23.54 -2.20 25.32
C ARG A 107 24.16 -1.73 24.00
N ARG A 108 24.71 -0.53 24.08
CA ARG A 108 25.53 0.12 23.06
C ARG A 108 26.74 -0.73 22.66
N ALA A 109 26.93 -0.77 21.33
CA ALA A 109 28.17 -0.81 20.57
C ALA A 109 29.28 -1.80 20.97
N ARG A 110 29.65 -2.66 20.00
CA ARG A 110 31.05 -2.77 19.54
C ARG A 110 31.11 -3.43 18.16
N SER A 111 31.81 -2.77 17.25
CA SER A 111 32.22 -3.32 15.97
C SER A 111 33.11 -4.55 16.19
N ARG A 112 32.92 -5.58 15.36
CA ARG A 112 33.98 -6.53 15.03
C ARG A 112 33.79 -7.06 13.62
N LYS A 113 34.68 -6.55 12.78
CA LYS A 113 35.09 -7.01 11.47
C LYS A 113 35.68 -8.43 11.55
N THR A 114 35.28 -9.31 10.63
CA THR A 114 36.02 -10.37 9.88
C THR A 114 34.97 -11.34 9.32
N ALA A 115 34.69 -11.33 8.02
CA ALA A 115 35.40 -12.05 6.95
C ALA A 115 35.16 -13.57 6.98
N GLY A 116 34.39 -14.05 5.99
CA GLY A 116 34.22 -15.44 5.58
C GLY A 116 33.45 -15.42 4.26
N ALA A 117 34.13 -15.79 3.18
CA ALA A 117 33.64 -15.83 1.80
C ALA A 117 33.14 -17.23 1.43
N ASP A 118 32.55 -17.30 0.23
CA ASP A 118 32.16 -18.49 -0.58
C ASP A 118 30.74 -19.01 -0.31
N GLU A 119 29.81 -19.13 -1.25
CA GLU A 119 29.75 -19.03 -2.72
C GLU A 119 28.24 -19.00 -3.07
N ASP A 120 27.74 -17.99 -3.81
CA ASP A 120 26.46 -18.06 -4.52
C ASP A 120 26.50 -17.00 -5.66
N GLU A 121 27.44 -17.19 -6.58
CA GLU A 121 27.56 -16.42 -7.82
C GLU A 121 26.72 -17.11 -8.90
N VAL A 122 25.50 -16.61 -9.15
CA VAL A 122 25.00 -16.19 -10.48
C VAL A 122 23.49 -15.88 -10.42
N GLU A 123 23.12 -14.66 -10.01
CA GLU A 123 21.87 -13.99 -10.46
C GLU A 123 21.80 -12.49 -10.12
N ASP A 124 22.75 -11.94 -9.35
CA ASP A 124 22.71 -10.54 -8.89
C ASP A 124 23.19 -9.48 -9.91
N ALA A 125 23.78 -9.86 -11.04
CA ALA A 125 24.27 -8.88 -12.01
C ALA A 125 23.14 -8.02 -12.65
N ASN A 126 21.92 -8.53 -12.71
CA ASN A 126 20.75 -7.77 -13.18
C ASN A 126 20.11 -6.92 -12.07
N ALA A 127 20.18 -7.34 -10.81
CA ALA A 127 19.56 -6.63 -9.70
C ALA A 127 20.26 -5.30 -9.45
N ASP A 128 21.60 -5.29 -9.51
CA ASP A 128 22.40 -4.07 -9.33
C ASP A 128 22.23 -3.08 -10.50
N GLU A 129 22.04 -3.56 -11.74
CA GLU A 129 21.77 -2.69 -12.90
C GLU A 129 20.36 -2.06 -12.81
N LEU A 130 19.35 -2.83 -12.38
CA LEU A 130 17.98 -2.32 -12.14
C LEU A 130 17.95 -1.32 -10.97
N LEU A 131 18.70 -1.57 -9.90
CA LEU A 131 18.88 -0.64 -8.78
C LEU A 131 19.58 0.65 -9.23
N ALA A 132 20.60 0.55 -10.09
CA ALA A 132 21.26 1.73 -10.66
C ALA A 132 20.33 2.55 -11.57
N GLN A 133 19.43 1.89 -12.32
CA GLN A 133 18.40 2.56 -13.12
C GLN A 133 17.34 3.25 -12.25
N LEU A 134 16.89 2.62 -11.17
CA LEU A 134 15.90 3.21 -10.23
C LEU A 134 16.49 4.36 -9.41
N SER A 135 17.78 4.30 -9.10
CA SER A 135 18.49 5.32 -8.30
C SER A 135 18.78 6.60 -9.09
N GLY A 136 18.36 6.69 -10.36
CA GLY A 136 18.41 7.92 -11.16
C GLY A 136 19.82 8.47 -11.42
N SER A 137 20.86 7.71 -11.09
CA SER A 137 22.26 8.11 -11.23
C SER A 137 22.82 7.65 -12.57
N THR A 138 22.25 8.15 -13.66
CA THR A 138 22.92 8.12 -14.97
C THR A 138 23.55 9.48 -15.21
N GLN A 139 24.84 9.62 -14.89
CA GLN A 139 25.66 10.70 -15.43
C GLN A 139 25.83 10.47 -16.94
N SER A 140 24.81 10.82 -17.72
CA SER A 140 24.92 10.87 -19.16
C SER A 140 25.76 12.10 -19.52
N GLY A 141 27.00 11.86 -19.96
CA GLY A 141 27.84 12.91 -20.53
C GLY A 141 27.12 13.59 -21.68
N LYS A 142 27.11 14.93 -21.69
CA LYS A 142 26.72 15.67 -22.89
C LYS A 142 27.51 16.97 -23.07
N ARG A 143 28.39 16.87 -24.07
CA ARG A 143 28.99 17.89 -24.91
C ARG A 143 28.19 19.21 -24.97
N ARG A 144 28.85 20.26 -24.48
CA ARG A 144 28.91 21.65 -24.95
C ARG A 144 28.19 21.98 -26.27
N ARG A 145 27.29 22.99 -26.27
CA ARG A 145 27.24 24.11 -27.26
C ARG A 145 26.19 25.21 -26.90
N SER A 146 26.72 26.40 -26.64
CA SER A 146 26.35 27.79 -27.01
C SER A 146 24.89 28.31 -27.05
N ASN A 147 24.73 29.43 -26.33
CA ASN A 147 23.96 30.67 -26.58
C ASN A 147 22.45 30.66 -26.84
N LYS A 148 21.70 31.21 -25.85
CA LYS A 148 20.60 32.15 -26.11
C LYS A 148 20.30 33.03 -24.88
N ASN A 149 20.64 34.32 -25.02
CA ASN A 149 20.08 35.55 -24.45
C ASN A 149 19.54 35.61 -23.00
N ASP A 150 20.12 36.58 -22.28
CA ASP A 150 19.61 37.29 -21.10
C ASP A 150 18.10 37.55 -21.11
N ARG A 151 17.43 37.04 -20.06
CA ARG A 151 16.29 37.69 -19.40
C ARG A 151 16.37 37.34 -17.91
N PRO A 152 16.39 38.31 -16.98
CA PRO A 152 16.26 37.98 -15.56
C PRO A 152 14.82 37.53 -15.32
N ALA A 153 14.63 36.23 -15.11
CA ALA A 153 13.38 35.70 -14.59
C ALA A 153 13.25 36.16 -13.13
N GLY A 154 12.38 37.15 -12.90
CA GLY A 154 11.97 37.56 -11.55
C GLY A 154 11.51 36.35 -10.75
N SER A 155 11.86 36.34 -9.48
CA SER A 155 11.53 35.30 -8.49
C SER A 155 10.10 34.79 -8.65
N GLY A 156 9.98 33.51 -9.01
CA GLY A 156 8.74 32.80 -9.28
C GLY A 156 7.87 32.65 -8.04
N THR A 157 7.11 33.70 -7.74
CA THR A 157 5.97 33.60 -6.82
C THR A 157 4.74 33.31 -7.69
N PHE A 158 4.27 32.07 -7.65
CA PHE A 158 3.06 31.67 -8.37
C PHE A 158 1.87 32.46 -7.80
N ASN A 159 1.33 33.40 -8.57
CA ASN A 159 0.11 34.13 -8.21
C ASN A 159 -1.08 33.58 -9.03
N PRO A 160 -1.94 32.73 -8.42
CA PRO A 160 -3.06 32.10 -9.10
C PRO A 160 -4.15 33.10 -9.54
N PHE A 161 -4.10 34.35 -9.06
CA PHE A 161 -5.08 35.38 -9.41
C PHE A 161 -4.69 36.22 -10.61
N LEU A 162 -3.47 36.06 -11.16
CA LEU A 162 -3.05 36.83 -12.35
C LEU A 162 -3.89 36.55 -13.60
N ASN A 163 -4.54 35.38 -13.67
CA ASN A 163 -5.40 34.98 -14.79
C ASN A 163 -6.88 34.77 -14.39
N ALA A 164 -7.27 35.13 -13.17
CA ALA A 164 -8.65 34.93 -12.72
C ALA A 164 -9.56 36.04 -13.28
N ALA A 165 -10.43 35.70 -14.23
CA ALA A 165 -11.47 36.60 -14.73
C ALA A 165 -12.68 36.60 -13.78
N LEU A 166 -13.14 37.78 -13.38
CA LEU A 166 -14.33 37.93 -12.53
C LEU A 166 -15.61 37.54 -13.29
N PRO A 167 -16.57 36.84 -12.64
CA PRO A 167 -17.83 36.47 -13.26
C PRO A 167 -18.65 37.73 -13.59
N ARG A 168 -19.07 37.84 -14.85
CA ARG A 168 -19.92 38.94 -15.33
C ARG A 168 -21.31 38.81 -14.72
N THR A 169 -21.67 39.72 -13.81
CA THR A 169 -23.05 39.81 -13.31
C THR A 169 -23.94 40.38 -14.43
N LYS A 170 -24.87 39.57 -14.93
CA LYS A 170 -25.96 40.07 -15.75
C LYS A 170 -27.00 40.66 -14.80
N LYS A 171 -27.18 41.98 -14.89
CA LYS A 171 -28.22 42.71 -14.17
C LYS A 171 -29.57 42.33 -14.81
N SER A 172 -30.45 41.73 -14.01
CA SER A 172 -31.86 41.50 -14.34
C SER A 172 -32.63 42.82 -14.34
#